data_AF-A0A7X9IKM1-F1
#
_entry.id   AF-A0A7X9IKM1-F1
#
_cell.length_a   1.000
_cell.length_b   1.000
_cell.length_c   1.000
_cell.angle_alpha   90.00
_cell.angle_beta   90.00
_cell.angle_gamma   90.00
#
_symmetry.space_group_name_H-M   'P 1'
#
loop_
_entity.id
_entity.type
_entity.pdbx_description
1 polymer ?
#
loop_
_entity_poly.entity_id
_entity_poly.type
_entity_poly.pdbx_seq_one_letter_code
_entity_poly.pdbx_strand_id
1 'polypeptide(L)'
;MLKNPIDQRQVPVAAVNFIKTHQLPHPILNAFSEGAYLMYAFSKADGSTEHLVPIDGRTNLISKELWSNYSKALLGEENWQEYIKMVNPQTILWPQKSPFNALLLIDSKWCRVFRSGDSEKGFSVFVRREYLATNSELARKGCI
;
A
#
# COMPACT_ATOMS: atom_id res chain seq x y z
N MET A 1 17.06 -6.02 -29.11
CA MET A 1 16.76 -6.59 -27.77
C MET A 1 16.35 -5.44 -26.87
N LEU A 2 15.12 -5.44 -26.33
CA LEU A 2 14.66 -4.38 -25.41
C LEU A 2 15.47 -4.49 -24.11
N LYS A 3 16.26 -3.46 -23.81
CA LYS A 3 16.90 -3.33 -22.49
C LYS A 3 15.80 -2.90 -21.51
N ASN A 4 15.52 -3.73 -20.50
CA ASN A 4 14.50 -3.51 -19.45
C ASN A 4 13.03 -3.50 -19.95
N PRO A 5 12.43 -4.66 -20.20
CA PRO A 5 11.06 -4.75 -20.72
C PRO A 5 9.96 -4.38 -19.70
N ILE A 6 10.32 -4.09 -18.44
CA ILE A 6 9.38 -3.74 -17.36
C ILE A 6 9.57 -2.27 -16.98
N ASP A 7 8.50 -1.48 -17.06
CA ASP A 7 8.48 -0.13 -16.49
C ASP A 7 8.39 -0.24 -14.96
N GLN A 8 9.52 -0.11 -14.28
CA GLN A 8 9.60 -0.19 -12.81
C GLN A 8 8.81 0.92 -12.09
N ARG A 9 8.28 1.92 -12.80
CA ARG A 9 7.36 2.91 -12.23
C ARG A 9 5.93 2.36 -12.04
N GLN A 10 5.60 1.27 -12.73
CA GLN A 10 4.29 0.59 -12.65
C GLN A 10 4.29 -0.56 -11.62
N VAL A 11 5.46 -0.89 -11.05
CA VAL A 11 5.62 -1.97 -10.08
C VAL A 11 6.21 -1.37 -8.80
N PRO A 12 5.68 -1.65 -7.60
CA PRO A 12 6.08 -0.95 -6.38
C PRO A 12 7.41 -1.48 -5.79
N VAL A 13 8.42 -1.75 -6.63
CA VAL A 13 9.70 -2.36 -6.20
C VAL A 13 10.36 -1.54 -5.09
N ALA A 14 10.54 -0.23 -5.32
CA ALA A 14 11.20 0.65 -4.35
C ALA A 14 10.40 0.80 -3.04
N ALA A 15 9.07 0.90 -3.14
CA ALA A 15 8.20 1.02 -1.99
C ALA A 15 8.15 -0.28 -1.16
N VAL A 16 8.10 -1.43 -1.80
CA VAL A 16 8.15 -2.73 -1.11
C VAL A 16 9.53 -2.98 -0.49
N ASN A 17 10.62 -2.60 -1.15
CA ASN A 17 11.94 -2.65 -0.54
C ASN A 17 12.02 -1.76 0.70
N PHE A 18 11.45 -0.55 0.65
CA PHE A 18 11.37 0.33 1.81
C PHE A 18 10.62 -0.33 2.98
N ILE A 19 9.46 -0.94 2.70
CA ILE A 19 8.66 -1.69 3.70
C ILE A 19 9.49 -2.80 4.34
N LYS A 20 10.19 -3.61 3.55
CA LYS A 20 11.02 -4.73 4.04
C LYS A 20 12.23 -4.25 4.85
N THR A 21 12.95 -3.25 4.35
CA THR A 21 14.15 -2.71 5.03
C THR A 21 13.81 -2.12 6.39
N HIS A 22 12.69 -1.42 6.53
CA HIS A 22 12.28 -0.80 7.80
C HIS A 22 11.32 -1.68 8.60
N GLN A 23 11.07 -2.92 8.16
CA GLN A 23 10.17 -3.88 8.82
C GLN A 23 8.82 -3.26 9.18
N LEU A 24 8.21 -2.56 8.22
CA LEU A 24 6.94 -1.87 8.47
C LEU A 24 5.82 -2.87 8.82
N PRO A 25 4.89 -2.48 9.69
CA PRO A 25 3.93 -3.41 10.27
C PRO A 25 2.87 -3.87 9.26
N HIS A 26 2.45 -5.13 9.40
CA HIS A 26 1.34 -5.73 8.67
C HIS A 26 0.03 -5.61 9.47
N PRO A 27 -1.16 -5.70 8.84
CA PRO A 27 -1.40 -5.90 7.41
C PRO A 27 -1.05 -4.68 6.54
N ILE A 28 -0.66 -4.94 5.29
CA ILE A 28 -0.43 -3.91 4.27
C ILE A 28 -1.70 -3.80 3.43
N LEU A 29 -2.34 -2.64 3.41
CA LEU A 29 -3.41 -2.33 2.47
C LEU A 29 -2.82 -1.88 1.13
N ASN A 30 -3.36 -2.39 0.03
CA ASN A 30 -2.85 -2.19 -1.32
C ASN A 30 -3.96 -1.95 -2.33
N ALA A 31 -3.61 -1.34 -3.47
CA ALA A 31 -4.52 -1.27 -4.61
C ALA A 31 -4.55 -2.60 -5.39
N PHE A 32 -5.61 -2.79 -6.19
CA PHE A 32 -5.90 -4.05 -6.87
C PHE A 32 -4.72 -4.61 -7.68
N SER A 33 -3.98 -3.74 -8.36
CA SER A 33 -2.89 -4.12 -9.26
C SER A 33 -1.63 -4.60 -8.52
N GLU A 34 -1.43 -4.18 -7.28
CA GLU A 34 -0.20 -4.42 -6.52
C GLU A 34 -0.25 -5.70 -5.67
N GLY A 35 -1.43 -6.29 -5.47
CA GLY A 35 -1.64 -7.41 -4.55
C GLY A 35 -0.80 -8.64 -4.91
N ALA A 36 -0.79 -9.03 -6.19
CA ALA A 36 0.00 -10.17 -6.65
C ALA A 36 1.52 -9.94 -6.46
N TYR A 37 1.99 -8.72 -6.69
CA TYR A 37 3.40 -8.38 -6.48
C TYR A 37 3.78 -8.39 -5.00
N LEU A 38 2.90 -7.91 -4.11
CA LEU A 38 3.09 -8.01 -2.66
C LEU A 38 3.18 -9.48 -2.22
N MET A 39 2.26 -10.33 -2.68
CA MET A 39 2.31 -11.76 -2.35
C MET A 39 3.63 -12.39 -2.80
N TYR A 40 4.11 -12.07 -4.01
CA TYR A 40 5.41 -12.52 -4.50
C TYR A 40 6.58 -12.01 -3.63
N ALA A 41 6.60 -10.72 -3.30
CA ALA A 41 7.69 -10.08 -2.58
C ALA A 41 7.81 -10.52 -1.11
N PHE A 42 6.72 -11.03 -0.53
CA PHE A 42 6.61 -11.61 0.81
C PHE A 42 6.37 -13.14 0.78
N SER A 43 6.74 -13.81 -0.32
CA SER A 43 6.73 -15.27 -0.39
C SER A 43 7.89 -15.86 0.38
N LYS A 44 7.63 -16.98 1.06
CA LYS A 44 8.63 -17.83 1.71
C LYS A 44 9.33 -18.71 0.67
N ALA A 45 10.42 -19.37 1.07
CA ALA A 45 11.19 -20.27 0.22
C ALA A 45 10.37 -21.46 -0.34
N ASP A 46 9.32 -21.87 0.37
CA ASP A 46 8.41 -22.94 -0.04
C ASP A 46 7.27 -22.46 -0.97
N GLY A 47 7.25 -21.18 -1.34
CA GLY A 47 6.23 -20.57 -2.19
C GLY A 47 4.95 -20.16 -1.47
N SER A 48 4.84 -20.41 -0.16
CA SER A 48 3.72 -19.90 0.64
C SER A 48 3.89 -18.41 0.94
N THR A 49 2.80 -17.65 1.02
CA THR A 49 2.85 -16.22 1.35
C THR A 49 2.90 -16.02 2.86
N GLU A 50 3.83 -15.21 3.36
CA GLU A 50 3.93 -14.89 4.79
C GLU A 50 2.76 -14.04 5.28
N HIS A 51 2.27 -13.15 4.43
CA HIS A 51 1.18 -12.23 4.73
C HIS A 51 0.13 -12.21 3.63
N LEU A 52 -1.14 -12.34 3.99
CA LEU A 52 -2.24 -12.18 3.05
C LEU A 52 -2.37 -10.72 2.62
N VAL A 53 -2.79 -10.52 1.37
CA VAL A 53 -3.17 -9.21 0.85
C VAL A 53 -4.69 -9.07 0.85
N PRO A 54 -5.24 -7.87 1.13
CA PRO A 54 -6.68 -7.66 1.07
C PRO A 54 -7.27 -7.92 -0.32
N ILE A 55 -6.56 -7.53 -1.38
CA ILE A 55 -7.10 -7.56 -2.74
C ILE A 55 -6.00 -7.80 -3.77
N ASP A 56 -6.29 -8.57 -4.82
CA ASP A 56 -5.44 -8.78 -5.99
C ASP A 56 -6.27 -9.10 -7.26
N GLY A 57 -5.59 -9.38 -8.37
CA GLY A 57 -6.18 -9.69 -9.69
C GLY A 57 -7.20 -10.84 -9.75
N ARG A 58 -7.29 -11.70 -8.74
CA ARG A 58 -8.19 -12.87 -8.68
C ARG A 58 -9.58 -12.44 -8.25
N THR A 59 -10.30 -11.78 -9.16
CA THR A 59 -11.61 -11.18 -8.90
C THR A 59 -12.67 -12.14 -8.38
N ASN A 60 -12.60 -13.42 -8.75
CA ASN A 60 -13.50 -14.47 -8.28
C ASN A 60 -13.38 -14.77 -6.77
N LEU A 61 -12.31 -14.31 -6.11
CA LEU A 61 -12.07 -14.48 -4.67
C LEU A 61 -12.46 -13.24 -3.85
N ILE A 62 -12.85 -12.13 -4.50
CA ILE A 62 -13.16 -10.88 -3.84
C ILE A 62 -14.66 -10.85 -3.52
N SER A 63 -15.00 -10.65 -2.24
CA SER A 63 -16.41 -10.46 -1.86
C SER A 63 -16.96 -9.16 -2.43
N LYS A 64 -18.26 -9.13 -2.74
CA LYS A 64 -18.93 -7.92 -3.25
C LYS A 64 -18.75 -6.72 -2.29
N GLU A 65 -18.79 -7.00 -0.99
CA GLU A 65 -18.63 -5.98 0.05
C GLU A 65 -17.23 -5.37 0.03
N LEU A 66 -16.19 -6.22 -0.04
CA LEU A 66 -14.81 -5.77 -0.12
C LEU A 66 -14.54 -4.98 -1.39
N TRP A 67 -15.06 -5.44 -2.53
CA TRP A 67 -14.95 -4.72 -3.81
C TRP A 67 -15.64 -3.35 -3.76
N SER A 68 -16.82 -3.28 -3.16
CA SER A 68 -17.57 -2.03 -2.99
C SER A 68 -16.78 -1.01 -2.13
N ASN A 69 -16.29 -1.43 -0.97
CA ASN A 69 -15.50 -0.57 -0.09
C ASN A 69 -14.17 -0.15 -0.73
N TYR A 70 -13.48 -1.07 -1.41
CA TYR A 70 -12.29 -0.77 -2.19
C TYR A 70 -12.57 0.29 -3.26
N SER A 71 -13.68 0.16 -3.99
CA SER A 71 -14.03 1.09 -5.08
C SER A 71 -14.28 2.50 -4.54
N LYS A 72 -15.00 2.63 -3.42
CA LYS A 72 -15.19 3.92 -2.74
C LYS A 72 -13.88 4.56 -2.33
N ALA A 73 -12.95 3.77 -1.76
CA ALA A 73 -11.62 4.24 -1.42
C ALA A 73 -10.84 4.70 -2.65
N LEU A 74 -10.77 3.87 -3.69
CA LEU A 74 -10.08 4.16 -4.94
C LEU A 74 -10.55 5.46 -5.59
N LEU A 75 -11.87 5.68 -5.63
CA LEU A 75 -12.51 6.84 -6.25
C LEU A 75 -12.58 8.07 -5.32
N GLY A 76 -12.26 7.90 -4.03
CA GLY A 76 -12.33 8.96 -3.03
C GLY A 76 -13.77 9.37 -2.70
N GLU A 77 -14.70 8.42 -2.73
CA GLU A 77 -16.11 8.64 -2.43
C GLU A 77 -16.37 8.72 -0.91
N GLU A 78 -17.59 9.09 -0.55
CA GLU A 78 -18.05 9.04 0.83
C GLU A 78 -17.88 7.63 1.44
N ASN A 79 -17.60 7.58 2.74
CA ASN A 79 -17.38 6.33 3.49
C ASN A 79 -16.19 5.50 3.00
N TRP A 80 -15.22 6.09 2.30
CA TRP A 80 -13.96 5.43 1.92
C TRP A 80 -13.24 4.77 3.11
N GLN A 81 -13.41 5.31 4.31
CA GLN A 81 -12.81 4.80 5.54
C GLN A 81 -13.28 3.38 5.90
N GLU A 82 -14.45 2.95 5.40
CA GLU A 82 -14.93 1.58 5.64
C GLU A 82 -13.98 0.53 5.04
N TYR A 83 -13.26 0.86 3.95
CA TYR A 83 -12.22 -0.03 3.44
C TYR A 83 -11.04 -0.16 4.43
N ILE A 84 -10.56 0.95 4.98
CA ILE A 84 -9.51 0.93 6.01
C ILE A 84 -10.00 0.17 7.25
N LYS A 85 -11.24 0.41 7.68
CA LYS A 85 -11.81 -0.26 8.86
C LYS A 85 -11.94 -1.77 8.66
N MET A 86 -12.40 -2.19 7.49
CA MET A 86 -12.55 -3.60 7.11
C MET A 86 -11.20 -4.33 7.07
N VAL A 87 -10.18 -3.71 6.48
CA VAL A 87 -8.83 -4.29 6.36
C VAL A 87 -8.03 -4.17 7.66
N ASN A 88 -8.31 -3.12 8.44
CA ASN A 88 -7.56 -2.70 9.62
C ASN A 88 -6.02 -2.68 9.41
N PRO A 89 -5.51 -1.96 8.39
CA PRO A 89 -4.10 -1.99 8.07
C PRO A 89 -3.26 -1.26 9.11
N GLN A 90 -1.98 -1.62 9.16
CA GLN A 90 -0.93 -0.88 9.88
C GLN A 90 -0.03 -0.09 8.91
N THR A 91 0.08 -0.58 7.68
CA THR A 91 0.79 0.07 6.57
C THR A 91 -0.13 0.15 5.35
N ILE A 92 -0.02 1.24 4.58
CA ILE A 92 -0.72 1.40 3.30
C ILE A 92 0.32 1.61 2.20
N LEU A 93 0.28 0.77 1.17
CA LEU A 93 0.99 0.96 -0.09
C LEU A 93 -0.01 1.37 -1.17
N TRP A 94 0.13 2.56 -1.74
CA TRP A 94 -0.87 3.04 -2.70
C TRP A 94 -0.25 3.85 -3.84
N PRO A 95 -0.82 3.80 -5.06
CA PRO A 95 -0.42 4.67 -6.16
C PRO A 95 -0.46 6.15 -5.78
N GLN A 96 0.51 6.95 -6.25
CA GLN A 96 0.57 8.38 -5.97
C GLN A 96 -0.60 9.15 -6.60
N LYS A 97 -0.88 8.88 -7.87
CA LYS A 97 -1.99 9.50 -8.60
C LYS A 97 -3.30 8.79 -8.31
N SER A 98 -3.85 9.00 -7.12
CA SER A 98 -5.15 8.46 -6.71
C SER A 98 -5.87 9.41 -5.74
N PRO A 99 -7.20 9.59 -5.84
CA PRO A 99 -7.99 10.29 -4.83
C PRO A 99 -7.74 9.79 -3.41
N PHE A 100 -7.60 8.47 -3.24
CA PHE A 100 -7.30 7.87 -1.94
C PHE A 100 -5.99 8.38 -1.33
N ASN A 101 -4.95 8.57 -2.15
CA ASN A 101 -3.66 9.10 -1.68
C ASN A 101 -3.83 10.51 -1.11
N ALA A 102 -4.61 11.36 -1.78
CA ALA A 102 -4.91 12.71 -1.32
C ALA A 102 -5.69 12.70 0.00
N LEU A 103 -6.66 11.79 0.15
CA LEU A 103 -7.42 11.60 1.39
C LEU A 103 -6.52 11.17 2.56
N LEU A 104 -5.56 10.27 2.32
CA LEU A 104 -4.59 9.83 3.34
C LEU A 104 -3.64 10.94 3.79
N LEU A 105 -3.34 11.92 2.92
CA LEU A 105 -2.47 13.05 3.28
C LEU A 105 -3.15 14.04 4.23
N ILE A 106 -4.48 14.17 4.15
CA ILE A 106 -5.25 15.05 5.04
C ILE A 106 -5.77 14.33 6.30
N ASP A 107 -5.79 13.00 6.30
CA ASP A 107 -6.17 12.22 7.49
C ASP A 107 -5.01 12.19 8.50
N SER A 108 -5.23 12.88 9.62
CA SER A 108 -4.28 12.95 10.74
C SER A 108 -3.85 11.60 11.31
N LYS A 109 -4.59 10.50 11.09
CA LYS A 109 -4.20 9.16 11.57
C LYS A 109 -3.04 8.57 10.78
N TRP A 110 -2.83 9.01 9.56
CA TRP A 110 -1.82 8.48 8.65
C TRP A 110 -0.64 9.44 8.49
N CYS A 111 0.51 8.85 8.22
CA CYS A 111 1.73 9.57 7.92
C CYS A 111 2.42 8.92 6.74
N ARG A 112 2.66 9.69 5.68
CA ARG A 112 3.45 9.24 4.55
C ARG A 112 4.92 9.22 4.95
N VAL A 113 5.56 8.06 4.84
CA VAL A 113 6.96 7.83 5.23
C VAL A 113 7.86 7.53 4.04
N PHE A 114 7.27 7.26 2.88
CA PHE A 114 8.02 7.01 1.66
C PHE A 114 7.22 7.42 0.42
N ARG A 115 7.94 7.85 -0.61
CA ARG A 115 7.43 8.03 -1.97
C ARG A 115 8.48 7.62 -2.98
N SER A 116 8.08 7.00 -4.08
CA SER A 116 8.96 6.70 -5.23
C SER A 116 8.25 6.97 -6.54
N GLY A 117 9.01 7.34 -7.58
CA GLY A 117 8.47 7.69 -8.89
C GLY A 117 8.28 9.21 -9.06
N ASP A 118 7.44 9.57 -10.02
CA ASP A 118 7.02 10.95 -10.32
C ASP A 118 5.54 11.16 -9.95
N SER A 119 5.02 12.37 -10.19
CA SER A 119 3.64 12.74 -9.84
C SER A 119 2.56 11.94 -10.59
N GLU A 120 2.91 11.35 -11.73
CA GLU A 120 2.00 10.61 -12.59
C GLU A 120 2.08 9.10 -12.33
N LYS A 121 3.28 8.60 -12.07
CA LYS A 121 3.58 7.19 -11.84
C LYS A 121 4.44 7.03 -10.60
N GLY A 122 3.96 6.24 -9.65
CA GLY A 122 4.70 5.99 -8.44
C GLY A 122 3.82 5.49 -7.31
N PHE A 123 4.46 5.28 -6.17
CA PHE A 123 3.82 4.74 -4.97
C PHE A 123 4.17 5.58 -3.75
N SER A 124 3.23 5.66 -2.84
CA SER A 124 3.40 6.18 -1.48
C SER A 124 3.28 5.02 -0.49
N VAL A 125 4.05 5.10 0.60
CA VAL A 125 3.85 4.26 1.77
C VAL A 125 3.43 5.14 2.94
N PHE A 126 2.32 4.77 3.56
CA PHE A 126 1.83 5.38 4.79
C PHE A 126 1.87 4.38 5.93
N VAL A 127 2.10 4.88 7.14
CA VAL A 127 1.95 4.13 8.38
C VAL A 127 1.05 4.91 9.33
N ARG A 128 0.49 4.22 10.32
CA ARG A 128 -0.24 4.90 11.39
C ARG A 128 0.70 5.80 12.19
N ARG A 129 0.23 6.99 12.58
CA ARG A 129 1.04 7.91 13.40
C ARG A 129 1.44 7.31 14.75
N GLU A 130 0.60 6.47 15.32
CA GLU A 130 0.90 5.75 16.56
C GLU A 130 2.13 4.83 16.44
N TYR A 131 2.37 4.25 15.26
CA TYR A 131 3.56 3.45 14.98
C TYR A 131 4.83 4.31 14.93
N LEU A 132 4.73 5.56 14.47
CA LEU A 132 5.89 6.46 14.47
C LEU A 132 6.32 6.85 15.88
N ALA A 133 5.38 6.99 16.81
CA ALA A 133 5.72 7.29 18.20
C ALA A 133 6.59 6.19 18.85
N THR A 134 6.48 4.94 18.36
CA THR A 134 7.25 3.80 18.87
C THR A 134 8.48 3.46 18.02
N ASN A 135 8.55 3.91 16.76
CA ASN A 135 9.70 3.69 15.87
C ASN A 135 10.62 4.93 15.80
N SER A 136 11.68 4.94 16.60
CA SER A 136 12.61 6.08 16.72
C SER A 136 13.33 6.48 15.42
N GLU A 137 13.55 5.55 14.50
CA GLU A 137 14.21 5.86 13.22
C GLU A 137 13.27 6.63 12.29
N LEU A 138 12.05 6.13 12.11
CA LEU A 138 11.06 6.77 11.25
C LEU A 138 10.52 8.06 11.88
N ALA A 139 10.42 8.12 13.21
CA ALA A 139 10.07 9.34 13.93
C ALA A 139 10.99 10.51 13.58
N ARG A 140 12.31 10.27 13.45
CA ARG A 140 13.29 11.28 13.06
C ARG A 140 13.13 11.75 11.63
N LYS A 141 12.72 10.85 10.73
CA LYS A 141 12.45 11.19 9.32
C LYS A 141 11.13 11.98 9.18
N GLY A 142 10.18 11.76 10.07
CA GLY A 142 8.90 12.46 10.11
C GLY A 142 7.98 12.11 8.93
N CYS A 143 6.89 12.87 8.80
CA CYS A 143 5.97 12.76 7.67
C CYS A 143 6.43 13.62 6.51
N ILE A 144 6.35 13.08 5.29
CA ILE A 144 6.75 13.77 4.04
C ILE A 144 5.57 13.99 3.10
#